data_AF-A0A7Y8S2E4-F1
#
_entry.id   AF-A0A7Y8S2E4-F1
#
_cell.length_a   1.000
_cell.length_b   1.000
_cell.length_c   1.000
_cell.angle_alpha   90.00
_cell.angle_beta   90.00
_cell.angle_gamma   90.00
#
_symmetry.space_group_name_H-M   'P 1'
#
loop_
_entity.id
_entity.type
_entity.pdbx_description
1 polymer ?
#
loop_
_entity_poly.entity_id
_entity_poly.type
_entity_poly.pdbx_seq_one_letter_code
_entity_poly.pdbx_strand_id
1 'polypeptide(L)'
;MSSNRIDVKILNAENTNSLISIIRKYSGEPISEIKKKISEGHSILTCYYVDDPDKLTSLLSVIEALEQKGAKLEIIQKIRNSSRVIDSNIIKNLIDRDRLIAEQIQEYDDNLSD
;
A
#
# COMPACT_ATOMS: atom_id res chain seq x y z
N MET A 1 4.22 -12.18 11.81
CA MET A 1 4.23 -11.29 10.64
C MET A 1 3.61 -12.05 9.50
N SER A 2 2.42 -11.63 9.06
CA SER A 2 1.77 -12.24 7.89
C SER A 2 2.71 -12.22 6.68
N SER A 3 2.79 -13.31 5.92
CA SER A 3 3.54 -13.34 4.65
C SER A 3 2.86 -12.53 3.55
N ASN A 4 1.61 -12.10 3.78
CA ASN A 4 0.81 -11.37 2.81
C ASN A 4 1.13 -9.88 2.91
N ARG A 5 1.63 -9.33 1.81
CA ARG A 5 2.02 -7.92 1.76
C ARG A 5 1.86 -7.32 0.38
N ILE A 6 1.82 -6.00 0.34
CA ILE A 6 1.93 -5.22 -0.88
C ILE A 6 3.26 -4.47 -0.83
N ASP A 7 4.07 -4.67 -1.86
CA ASP A 7 5.35 -4.01 -2.06
C ASP A 7 5.18 -3.00 -3.21
N VAL A 8 5.59 -1.74 -3.02
CA VAL A 8 5.54 -0.70 -4.06
C VAL A 8 6.96 -0.34 -4.48
N LYS A 9 7.20 -0.29 -5.79
CA LYS A 9 8.46 0.14 -6.41
C LYS A 9 8.24 1.30 -7.35
N ILE A 10 9.27 2.12 -7.54
CA ILE A 10 9.29 3.16 -8.57
C ILE A 10 10.02 2.59 -9.80
N LEU A 11 9.31 2.48 -10.92
CA LEU A 11 9.90 2.10 -12.20
C LEU A 11 10.52 3.29 -12.92
N ASN A 12 9.86 4.45 -12.84
CA ASN A 12 10.33 5.69 -13.42
C ASN A 12 9.73 6.89 -12.66
N ALA A 13 10.46 8.00 -12.63
CA ALA A 13 9.99 9.25 -12.07
C ALA A 13 10.70 10.44 -12.71
N GLU A 14 9.93 11.42 -13.17
CA GLU A 14 10.48 12.67 -13.72
C GLU A 14 11.24 13.48 -12.65
N ASN A 15 10.72 13.50 -11.42
CA ASN A 15 11.33 14.22 -10.30
C ASN A 15 11.35 13.38 -9.03
N THR A 16 12.42 12.58 -8.89
CA THR A 16 12.63 11.70 -7.73
C THR A 16 12.64 12.45 -6.39
N ASN A 17 13.16 13.68 -6.34
CA ASN A 17 13.22 14.46 -5.09
C ASN A 17 11.84 14.79 -4.53
N SER A 18 10.87 15.07 -5.42
CA SER A 18 9.49 15.35 -5.00
C SER A 18 8.80 14.13 -4.37
N LEU A 19 9.18 12.93 -4.80
CA LEU A 19 8.62 11.67 -4.30
C LEU A 19 9.17 11.31 -2.92
N ILE A 20 10.45 11.59 -2.67
CA ILE A 20 11.11 11.29 -1.38
C ILE A 20 10.33 11.87 -0.19
N SER A 21 9.82 13.10 -0.32
CA SER A 21 9.06 13.71 0.77
C SER A 21 7.75 12.98 1.06
N ILE A 22 7.09 12.42 0.04
CA ILE A 22 5.84 11.67 0.20
C ILE A 22 6.15 10.31 0.84
N ILE A 23 7.15 9.61 0.32
CA ILE A 23 7.58 8.30 0.83
C ILE A 23 7.99 8.41 2.30
N ARG A 24 8.82 9.42 2.65
CA ARG A 24 9.30 9.64 4.02
C ARG A 24 8.17 9.89 5.01
N LYS A 25 7.13 10.63 4.62
CA LYS A 25 5.97 10.89 5.49
C LYS A 25 5.24 9.59 5.86
N TYR A 26 5.24 8.61 4.97
CA TYR A 26 4.60 7.32 5.20
C TYR A 26 5.52 6.31 5.89
N SER A 27 6.74 6.13 5.40
CA SER A 27 7.65 5.09 5.89
C SER A 27 8.44 5.49 7.14
N GLY A 28 8.58 6.79 7.39
CA GLY A 28 9.46 7.32 8.44
C GLY A 28 10.96 7.13 8.14
N GLU A 29 11.32 6.55 7.00
CA GLU A 29 12.69 6.18 6.69
C GLU A 29 13.59 7.41 6.38
N PRO A 30 14.90 7.31 6.64
CA PRO A 30 15.86 8.34 6.23
C PRO A 30 15.85 8.58 4.72
N ILE A 31 16.08 9.84 4.31
CA ILE A 31 16.16 10.23 2.90
C ILE A 31 17.19 9.39 2.13
N SER A 32 18.34 9.08 2.75
CA SER A 32 19.40 8.27 2.15
C SER A 32 18.92 6.86 1.79
N GLU A 33 18.17 6.22 2.68
CA GLU A 33 17.62 4.88 2.46
C GLU A 33 16.56 4.89 1.36
N ILE A 34 15.69 5.89 1.34
CA ILE A 34 14.68 6.04 0.28
C ILE A 34 15.37 6.21 -1.08
N LYS A 35 16.38 7.09 -1.18
CA LYS A 35 17.15 7.29 -2.42
C LYS A 35 17.81 6.00 -2.89
N LYS A 36 18.44 5.26 -1.96
CA LYS A 36 19.10 3.99 -2.24
C LYS A 36 18.09 2.97 -2.79
N LYS A 37 16.93 2.82 -2.13
CA LYS A 37 15.87 1.91 -2.59
C LYS A 37 15.38 2.25 -4.00
N ILE A 38 15.20 3.52 -4.30
CA ILE A 38 14.80 3.97 -5.64
C ILE A 38 15.90 3.63 -6.66
N SER A 39 17.17 3.94 -6.38
CA SER A 39 18.27 3.67 -7.32
C SER A 39 18.51 2.18 -7.56
N GLU A 40 18.28 1.34 -6.54
CA GLU A 40 18.47 -0.10 -6.62
C GLU A 40 17.22 -0.84 -7.14
N GLY A 41 16.13 -0.12 -7.43
CA GLY A 41 14.86 -0.74 -7.84
C GLY A 41 14.20 -1.60 -6.76
N HIS A 42 14.54 -1.34 -5.50
CA HIS A 42 13.96 -1.99 -4.33
C HIS A 42 12.60 -1.39 -3.98
N SER A 43 11.84 -2.12 -3.17
CA SER A 43 10.54 -1.67 -2.66
C SER A 43 10.73 -0.45 -1.75
N ILE A 44 10.10 0.65 -2.13
CA ILE A 44 10.08 1.90 -1.36
C ILE A 44 9.07 1.85 -0.21
N LEU A 45 8.02 1.04 -0.36
CA LEU A 45 6.97 0.83 0.62
C LEU A 45 6.64 -0.66 0.69
N THR A 46 6.38 -1.14 1.90
CA THR A 46 5.88 -2.48 2.16
C THR A 46 4.74 -2.39 3.17
N CYS A 47 3.59 -2.96 2.82
CA CYS A 47 2.40 -2.96 3.65
C CYS A 47 1.94 -4.39 3.96
N TYR A 48 2.02 -4.78 5.23
CA TYR A 48 1.48 -6.05 5.74
C TYR A 48 0.03 -5.86 6.16
N TYR A 49 -0.88 -5.99 5.19
CA TYR A 49 -2.27 -5.54 5.32
C TYR A 49 -3.20 -6.50 6.05
N VAL A 50 -2.80 -7.75 6.26
CA VAL A 50 -3.64 -8.73 7.01
C VAL A 50 -3.69 -8.40 8.49
N ASP A 51 -2.58 -7.89 9.03
CA ASP A 51 -2.44 -7.58 10.45
C ASP A 51 -3.00 -6.18 10.78
N ASP A 52 -3.19 -5.32 9.78
CA ASP A 52 -3.59 -3.92 9.92
C ASP A 52 -4.26 -3.43 8.61
N PRO A 53 -5.59 -3.65 8.46
CA PRO A 53 -6.33 -3.28 7.26
C PRO A 53 -6.35 -1.77 6.99
N ASP A 54 -6.33 -0.94 8.04
CA ASP A 54 -6.37 0.53 7.94
C ASP A 54 -5.16 1.09 7.17
N LYS A 55 -4.02 0.36 7.19
CA LYS A 55 -2.86 0.71 6.39
C LYS A 55 -3.10 0.66 4.88
N LEU A 56 -4.07 -0.11 4.38
CA LEU A 56 -4.39 -0.15 2.96
C LEU A 56 -4.88 1.21 2.46
N THR A 57 -5.73 1.89 3.23
CA THR A 57 -6.25 3.22 2.89
C THR A 57 -5.13 4.25 2.81
N SER A 58 -4.22 4.21 3.79
CA SER A 58 -3.05 5.09 3.81
C SER A 58 -2.09 4.78 2.66
N LEU A 59 -1.85 3.51 2.36
CA LEU A 59 -1.01 3.07 1.24
C LEU A 59 -1.58 3.55 -0.10
N LEU A 60 -2.89 3.38 -0.32
CA LEU A 60 -3.57 3.81 -1.53
C LEU A 60 -3.41 5.32 -1.74
N SER A 61 -3.62 6.11 -0.69
CA SER A 61 -3.45 7.57 -0.73
C SER A 61 -2.02 7.98 -1.15
N VAL A 62 -1.02 7.23 -0.68
CA VAL A 62 0.38 7.47 -1.05
C VAL A 62 0.66 7.07 -2.49
N ILE A 63 0.14 5.94 -2.95
CA ILE A 63 0.26 5.48 -4.35
C ILE A 63 -0.31 6.55 -5.29
N GLU A 64 -1.53 7.02 -5.03
CA GLU A 64 -2.18 8.05 -5.85
C GLU A 64 -1.38 9.36 -5.83
N ALA A 65 -0.85 9.77 -4.68
CA ALA A 65 -0.02 10.98 -4.58
C ALA A 65 1.31 10.86 -5.35
N LEU A 66 1.93 9.67 -5.38
CA LEU A 66 3.13 9.41 -6.16
C LEU A 66 2.84 9.43 -7.67
N GLU A 67 1.75 8.79 -8.10
CA GLU A 67 1.31 8.78 -9.51
C GLU A 67 0.96 10.19 -10.00
N GLN A 68 0.27 11.00 -9.19
CA GLN A 68 -0.02 12.41 -9.48
C GLN A 68 1.24 13.27 -9.64
N LYS A 69 2.37 12.85 -9.06
CA LYS A 69 3.69 13.48 -9.25
C LYS A 69 4.47 12.91 -10.43
N GLY A 70 3.83 12.10 -11.27
CA GLY A 70 4.42 11.52 -12.47
C GLY A 70 5.28 10.28 -12.20
N ALA A 71 5.14 9.65 -11.03
CA ALA A 71 5.82 8.39 -10.76
C ALA A 71 5.11 7.24 -11.49
N LYS A 72 5.85 6.46 -12.26
CA LYS A 72 5.41 5.15 -12.73
C LYS A 72 5.75 4.11 -11.69
N LEU A 73 4.73 3.46 -11.15
CA LEU A 73 4.88 2.50 -10.05
C LEU A 73 4.72 1.05 -10.52
N GLU A 74 5.35 0.13 -9.81
CA GLU A 74 5.03 -1.29 -9.86
C GLU A 74 4.55 -1.71 -8.47
N ILE A 75 3.32 -2.23 -8.41
CA ILE A 75 2.69 -2.69 -7.17
C ILE A 75 2.68 -4.21 -7.20
N ILE A 76 3.38 -4.84 -6.26
CA ILE A 76 3.52 -6.29 -6.18
C ILE A 76 2.76 -6.78 -4.95
N GLN A 77 1.73 -7.57 -5.18
CA GLN A 77 1.07 -8.31 -4.11
C GLN A 77 1.79 -9.65 -3.92
N LYS A 78 2.25 -9.90 -2.69
CA LYS A 78 2.78 -11.20 -2.27
C LYS A 78 1.76 -11.87 -1.36
N ILE A 79 1.42 -13.11 -1.68
CA ILE A 79 0.52 -13.96 -0.89
C ILE A 79 1.20 -15.30 -0.72
N ARG A 80 1.64 -15.63 0.50
CA ARG A 80 2.42 -16.84 0.79
C ARG A 80 3.60 -17.00 -0.19
N ASN A 81 3.53 -17.99 -1.08
CA ASN A 81 4.58 -18.35 -2.04
C ASN A 81 4.35 -17.79 -3.45
N SER A 82 3.32 -16.97 -3.65
CA SER A 82 3.01 -16.35 -4.94
C SER A 82 3.21 -14.84 -4.90
N SER A 83 3.64 -14.28 -6.02
CA SER A 83 3.75 -12.84 -6.25
C SER A 83 3.11 -12.48 -7.58
N ARG A 84 2.33 -11.41 -7.61
CA ARG A 84 1.76 -10.86 -8.84
C ARG A 84 1.84 -9.34 -8.83
N VAL A 85 2.02 -8.76 -10.03
CA VAL A 85 1.82 -7.32 -10.22
C VAL A 85 0.31 -7.06 -10.20
N ILE A 86 -0.10 -6.04 -9.47
CA ILE A 86 -1.50 -5.62 -9.34
C ILE A 86 -1.65 -4.15 -9.70
N ASP A 87 -2.88 -3.75 -9.98
CA ASP A 87 -3.28 -2.36 -10.16
C ASP A 87 -3.78 -1.77 -8.82
N SER A 88 -3.75 -0.44 -8.67
CA SER A 88 -4.26 0.25 -7.48
C SER A 88 -5.75 -0.02 -7.23
N ASN A 89 -6.53 -0.35 -8.28
CA ASN A 89 -7.91 -0.80 -8.15
C ASN A 89 -8.05 -2.10 -7.33
N ILE A 90 -7.06 -2.99 -7.36
CA ILE A 90 -7.07 -4.19 -6.50
C ILE A 90 -6.96 -3.81 -5.02
N ILE A 91 -6.21 -2.75 -4.70
CA ILE A 91 -6.11 -2.22 -3.34
C ILE A 91 -7.45 -1.62 -2.91
N LYS A 92 -8.11 -0.85 -3.78
CA LYS A 92 -9.46 -0.31 -3.54
C LYS A 92 -10.46 -1.42 -3.21
N ASN A 93 -10.50 -2.47 -4.03
CA ASN A 93 -11.39 -3.61 -3.81
C ASN A 93 -11.13 -4.34 -2.48
N LEU A 94 -9.88 -4.38 -2.01
CA LEU A 94 -9.57 -4.96 -0.70
C LEU A 94 -10.12 -4.11 0.45
N ILE A 95 -9.97 -2.78 0.36
CA ILE A 95 -10.52 -1.84 1.35
C ILE A 95 -12.04 -1.96 1.40
N ASP A 96 -12.70 -1.95 0.24
CA ASP A 96 -14.17 -2.03 0.16
C ASP A 96 -14.69 -3.35 0.73
N ARG A 97 -14.00 -4.47 0.44
CA ARG A 97 -14.36 -5.77 1.00
C ARG A 97 -14.25 -5.78 2.52
N ASP A 98 -13.16 -5.26 3.08
CA ASP A 98 -12.94 -5.27 4.52
C ASP A 98 -13.98 -4.38 5.23
N ARG A 99 -14.38 -3.25 4.60
CA ARG A 99 -15.50 -2.41 5.06
C ARG A 99 -16.83 -3.15 5.07
N LEU A 100 -17.18 -3.84 3.98
CA LEU A 100 -18.43 -4.61 3.90
C LEU A 100 -18.50 -5.74 4.94
N ILE A 101 -17.37 -6.38 5.24
CA ILE A 101 -17.29 -7.39 6.31
C ILE A 101 -17.53 -6.75 7.68
N ALA A 102 -16.92 -5.60 7.94
CA ALA A 102 -17.12 -4.88 9.21
C ALA A 102 -18.58 -4.44 9.39
N GLU A 103 -19.21 -3.90 8.33
CA GLU A 103 -20.62 -3.52 8.33
C GLU A 103 -21.53 -4.73 8.61
N GLN A 104 -21.28 -5.88 7.96
CA GLN A 104 -22.04 -7.11 8.22
C GLN A 104 -21.88 -7.61 9.66
N ILE A 105 -20.67 -7.61 10.21
CA ILE A 105 -20.43 -8.03 11.61
C ILE A 105 -21.24 -7.14 12.57
N GLN A 106 -21.22 -5.83 12.34
CA GLN A 106 -21.97 -4.88 13.16
C GLN A 106 -23.48 -5.13 13.07
N GLU A 107 -24.02 -5.36 11.86
CA GLU A 107 -25.43 -5.73 11.69
C GLU A 107 -25.79 -7.03 12.43
N TYR A 108 -24.91 -8.04 12.43
CA TYR A 108 -25.15 -9.27 13.20
C TYR A 108 -25.14 -9.05 14.71
N ASP A 109 -24.21 -8.24 15.24
CA ASP A 109 -24.10 -7.93 16.67
C ASP A 109 -25.30 -7.10 17.16
N ASP A 110 -25.76 -6.13 16.37
CA ASP A 110 -26.94 -5.32 16.68
C ASP A 110 -28.22 -6.20 16.71
N ASN A 111 -28.38 -7.13 15.76
CA ASN A 111 -29.54 -8.04 15.70
C ASN A 111 -29.54 -9.16 16.77
N LEU A 112 -28.39 -9.44 17.41
CA LEU A 112 -28.27 -10.37 18.53
C LEU A 112 -28.50 -9.72 19.90
N SER A 113 -28.52 -8.37 19.93
CA SER A 113 -28.67 -7.57 21.15
C SER A 113 -30.13 -7.15 21.42
N ASP A 114 -31.06 -7.49 20.52
CA ASP A 114 -32.52 -7.39 20.64
C ASP A 114 -33.17 -8.74 21.02
#